data_AF-A0A7S0ABB4-F1
#
_entry.id   AF-A0A7S0ABB4-F1
#
_cell.length_a   1.000
_cell.length_b   1.000
_cell.length_c   1.000
_cell.angle_alpha   90.00
_cell.angle_beta   90.00
_cell.angle_gamma   90.00
#
_symmetry.space_group_name_H-M   'P 1'
#
loop_
_entity.id
_entity.type
_entity.pdbx_description
1 polymer ?
#
loop_
_entity_poly.entity_id
_entity_poly.type
_entity_poly.pdbx_seq_one_letter_code
_entity_poly.pdbx_strand_id
1 'polypeptide(L)'
;ADELRTALKLDFSLPAGWEAGTWSFSLGANGSGIPLHSTHPAVAAAVLRGRKRWFFVPPGALERSKEVYWATGPTQLVPSQWPTTVVPDLRNAGIGALECTQPAGTVILVPAWWWHGTYNEGDCLSVNSQLNTEESPSVDEAPYQGRQALQQQVQDALYGHAPAGMQLTELGRRA
;
A
#
# COMPACT_ATOMS: atom_id res chain seq x y z
N ALA A 1 -22.24 0.14 8.20
CA ALA A 1 -20.92 -0.31 8.68
C ALA A 1 -21.03 -1.32 9.82
N ASP A 2 -21.99 -1.14 10.74
CA ASP A 2 -22.04 -1.93 11.98
C ASP A 2 -22.46 -3.40 11.80
N GLU A 3 -23.34 -3.72 10.86
CA GLU A 3 -23.72 -5.11 10.55
C GLU A 3 -22.52 -5.94 10.04
N LEU A 4 -21.68 -5.36 9.18
CA LEU A 4 -20.48 -6.00 8.63
C LEU A 4 -19.40 -6.19 9.70
N ARG A 5 -19.17 -5.20 10.57
CA ARG A 5 -18.24 -5.32 11.71
C ARG A 5 -18.67 -6.44 12.66
N THR A 6 -19.96 -6.50 12.97
CA THR A 6 -20.57 -7.54 13.79
C THR A 6 -20.44 -8.92 13.14
N ALA A 7 -20.76 -9.05 11.85
CA ALA A 7 -20.68 -10.30 11.10
C ALA A 7 -19.25 -10.84 11.00
N LEU A 8 -18.25 -9.95 10.91
CA LEU A 8 -16.84 -10.31 10.82
C LEU A 8 -16.16 -10.50 12.18
N LYS A 9 -16.89 -10.33 13.29
CA LYS A 9 -16.36 -10.35 14.67
C LYS A 9 -15.16 -9.42 14.85
N LEU A 10 -15.20 -8.29 14.16
CA LEU A 10 -14.18 -7.27 14.27
C LEU A 10 -14.47 -6.41 15.49
N ASP A 11 -13.94 -6.81 16.64
CA ASP A 11 -14.08 -6.07 17.90
C ASP A 11 -12.99 -5.00 17.99
N PHE A 12 -13.12 -3.96 17.16
CA PHE A 12 -12.31 -2.75 17.27
C PHE A 12 -13.16 -1.51 17.06
N SER A 13 -12.94 -0.52 17.91
CA SER A 13 -13.47 0.83 17.75
C SER A 13 -12.42 1.71 17.06
N LEU A 14 -12.85 2.46 16.06
CA LEU A 14 -12.03 3.55 15.53
C LEU A 14 -11.96 4.70 16.56
N PRO A 15 -10.88 5.50 16.56
CA PRO A 15 -10.82 6.73 17.35
C PRO A 15 -12.01 7.66 17.05
N ALA A 16 -12.37 8.52 18.00
CA ALA A 16 -13.42 9.52 17.78
C ALA A 16 -13.05 10.42 16.57
N GLY A 17 -14.03 10.71 15.71
CA GLY A 17 -13.83 11.48 14.47
C GLY A 17 -13.21 10.71 13.30
N TRP A 18 -12.99 9.40 13.45
CA TRP A 18 -12.49 8.53 12.38
C TRP A 18 -13.62 7.66 11.82
N GLU A 19 -13.84 7.75 10.52
CA GLU A 19 -14.86 6.97 9.84
C GLU A 19 -14.26 6.00 8.84
N ALA A 20 -14.82 4.79 8.76
CA ALA A 20 -14.45 3.83 7.74
C ALA A 20 -15.08 4.25 6.40
N GLY A 21 -14.25 4.45 5.38
CA GLY A 21 -14.67 4.69 4.01
C GLY A 21 -14.89 3.38 3.26
N THR A 22 -14.24 3.25 2.10
CA THR A 22 -14.32 2.05 1.27
C THR A 22 -13.76 0.84 2.00
N TRP A 23 -14.51 -0.27 1.98
CA TRP A 23 -14.08 -1.55 2.50
C TRP A 23 -13.56 -2.44 1.36
N SER A 24 -12.46 -3.13 1.60
CA SER A 24 -11.90 -4.12 0.67
C SER A 24 -11.69 -5.46 1.37
N PHE A 25 -11.94 -6.54 0.64
CA PHE A 25 -11.59 -7.89 1.05
C PHE A 25 -10.36 -8.33 0.28
N SER A 26 -9.42 -8.99 0.96
CA SER A 26 -8.24 -9.56 0.33
C SER A 26 -8.11 -11.02 0.75
N LEU A 27 -8.08 -11.90 -0.26
CA LEU A 27 -7.81 -13.31 -0.14
C LEU A 27 -6.58 -13.62 -1.00
N GLY A 28 -5.59 -14.32 -0.44
CA GLY A 28 -4.40 -14.67 -1.19
C GLY A 28 -3.67 -15.86 -0.60
N ALA A 29 -2.96 -16.58 -1.47
CA ALA A 29 -2.14 -17.72 -1.11
C ALA A 29 -0.82 -17.31 -0.45
N ASN A 30 -0.09 -18.27 0.11
CA ASN A 30 1.25 -18.05 0.66
C ASN A 30 2.17 -17.28 -0.31
N GLY A 31 2.83 -16.24 0.19
CA GLY A 31 3.78 -15.42 -0.55
C GLY A 31 3.16 -14.37 -1.49
N SER A 32 1.84 -14.39 -1.71
CA SER A 32 1.12 -13.31 -2.41
C SER A 32 0.98 -12.09 -1.50
N GLY A 33 0.75 -10.90 -2.07
CA GLY A 33 0.67 -9.69 -1.29
C GLY A 33 0.48 -8.42 -2.12
N ILE A 34 0.63 -7.27 -1.46
CA ILE A 34 0.52 -5.96 -2.09
C ILE A 34 1.89 -5.27 -2.05
N PRO A 35 2.39 -4.77 -3.19
CA PRO A 35 3.65 -4.02 -3.26
C PRO A 35 3.65 -2.74 -2.42
N LEU A 36 4.82 -2.12 -2.23
CA LEU A 36 4.97 -1.00 -1.33
C LEU A 36 4.31 0.23 -1.98
N HIS A 37 3.39 0.87 -1.26
CA HIS A 37 2.63 2.02 -1.75
C HIS A 37 2.27 2.96 -0.59
N SER A 38 1.95 4.22 -0.91
CA SER A 38 1.67 5.28 0.08
C SER A 38 0.60 6.27 -0.39
N THR A 39 -0.13 5.95 -1.45
CA THR A 39 -0.95 6.91 -2.20
C THR A 39 -2.34 7.17 -1.62
N HIS A 40 -2.61 6.76 -0.38
CA HIS A 40 -3.95 6.85 0.20
C HIS A 40 -3.95 7.32 1.67
N PRO A 41 -5.12 7.75 2.19
CA PRO A 41 -5.33 8.08 3.59
C PRO A 41 -5.02 6.93 4.56
N ALA A 42 -5.17 7.17 5.86
CA ALA A 42 -4.97 6.15 6.89
C ALA A 42 -5.79 4.89 6.61
N VAL A 43 -5.30 3.72 7.05
CA VAL A 43 -5.96 2.43 6.81
C VAL A 43 -6.13 1.65 8.11
N ALA A 44 -7.30 1.05 8.30
CA ALA A 44 -7.48 -0.05 9.24
C ALA A 44 -7.44 -1.36 8.46
N ALA A 45 -6.54 -2.27 8.82
CA ALA A 45 -6.38 -3.57 8.18
C ALA A 45 -6.53 -4.69 9.21
N ALA A 46 -7.54 -5.55 9.03
CA ALA A 46 -7.83 -6.65 9.94
C ALA A 46 -7.61 -8.00 9.26
N VAL A 47 -6.87 -8.90 9.91
CA VAL A 47 -6.68 -10.27 9.42
C VAL A 47 -7.74 -11.16 10.06
N LEU A 48 -8.60 -11.76 9.24
CA LEU A 48 -9.65 -12.66 9.69
C LEU A 48 -9.14 -14.09 9.84
N ARG A 49 -8.27 -14.53 8.92
CA ARG A 49 -7.63 -15.86 8.92
C ARG A 49 -6.23 -15.77 8.33
N GLY A 50 -5.33 -16.62 8.83
CA GLY A 50 -3.93 -16.67 8.37
C GLY A 50 -3.05 -15.65 9.09
N ARG A 51 -1.95 -15.27 8.43
CA ARG A 51 -0.95 -14.32 8.94
C ARG A 51 -0.48 -13.44 7.79
N LYS A 52 -0.20 -12.17 8.10
CA LYS A 52 0.28 -11.18 7.12
C LYS A 52 1.55 -10.53 7.64
N ARG A 53 2.62 -10.57 6.86
CA ARG A 53 3.84 -9.79 7.11
C ARG A 53 3.64 -8.39 6.55
N TRP A 54 4.02 -7.38 7.32
CA TRP A 54 3.94 -5.99 6.95
C TRP A 54 5.32 -5.34 6.96
N PHE A 55 5.49 -4.40 6.05
CA PHE A 55 6.62 -3.49 5.97
C PHE A 55 6.07 -2.08 5.99
N PHE A 56 6.69 -1.20 6.76
CA PHE A 56 6.32 0.21 6.84
C PHE A 56 7.55 1.09 6.66
N VAL A 57 7.41 2.15 5.89
CA VAL A 57 8.44 3.17 5.72
C VAL A 57 7.79 4.55 5.94
N PRO A 58 8.42 5.46 6.71
CA PRO A 58 7.86 6.78 6.97
C PRO A 58 7.63 7.59 5.67
N PRO A 59 6.64 8.51 5.67
CA PRO A 59 6.43 9.42 4.56
C PRO A 59 7.72 10.22 4.21
N GLY A 60 7.93 10.51 2.93
CA GLY A 60 9.10 11.26 2.45
C GLY A 60 10.44 10.51 2.48
N ALA A 61 10.54 9.34 3.13
CA ALA A 61 11.82 8.62 3.22
C ALA A 61 12.29 8.07 1.85
N LEU A 62 11.36 7.58 1.02
CA LEU A 62 11.68 7.07 -0.32
C LEU A 62 11.79 8.17 -1.38
N GLU A 63 11.26 9.37 -1.13
CA GLU A 63 11.40 10.52 -2.04
C GLU A 63 12.84 11.03 -2.09
N ARG A 64 13.64 10.67 -1.09
CA ARG A 64 15.06 11.04 -0.98
C ARG A 64 15.98 10.18 -1.86
N SER A 65 15.48 9.10 -2.47
CA SER A 65 16.22 8.28 -3.43
C SER A 65 15.29 7.65 -4.47
N LYS A 66 15.43 8.11 -5.72
CA LYS A 66 14.66 7.59 -6.87
C LYS A 66 14.97 6.11 -7.13
N GLU A 67 16.22 5.70 -6.91
CA GLU A 67 16.70 4.34 -7.11
C GLU A 67 16.01 3.38 -6.15
N VAL A 68 15.94 3.74 -4.86
CA VAL A 68 15.23 2.97 -3.85
C VAL A 68 13.74 2.96 -4.15
N TYR A 69 13.13 4.11 -4.49
CA TYR A 69 11.72 4.18 -4.87
C TYR A 69 11.35 3.17 -5.97
N TRP A 70 12.16 3.04 -7.03
CA TRP A 70 11.87 2.08 -8.11
C TRP A 70 12.21 0.64 -7.72
N ALA A 71 13.26 0.43 -6.93
CA ALA A 71 13.65 -0.89 -6.47
C ALA A 71 12.62 -1.50 -5.50
N THR A 72 11.86 -0.67 -4.78
CA THR A 72 10.90 -1.13 -3.76
C THR A 72 9.44 -0.80 -4.09
N GLY A 73 9.18 -0.07 -5.18
CA GLY A 73 7.90 0.57 -5.48
C GLY A 73 6.93 -0.28 -6.32
N PRO A 74 6.00 0.36 -7.06
CA PRO A 74 4.83 -0.29 -7.65
C PRO A 74 5.12 -1.32 -8.75
N THR A 75 6.36 -1.40 -9.22
CA THR A 75 6.81 -2.36 -10.25
C THR A 75 7.29 -3.70 -9.64
N GLN A 76 7.46 -3.78 -8.31
CA GLN A 76 7.84 -5.04 -7.64
C GLN A 76 6.62 -5.94 -7.43
N LEU A 77 6.53 -7.03 -8.19
CA LEU A 77 5.37 -7.94 -8.15
C LEU A 77 5.48 -9.08 -7.13
N VAL A 78 6.62 -9.21 -6.41
CA VAL A 78 6.87 -10.37 -5.53
C VAL A 78 7.20 -9.97 -4.08
N PRO A 79 6.21 -9.49 -3.30
CA PRO A 79 6.43 -9.03 -1.93
C PRO A 79 7.05 -10.06 -0.97
N SER A 80 6.92 -11.36 -1.25
CA SER A 80 7.53 -12.43 -0.44
C SER A 80 9.06 -12.45 -0.46
N GLN A 81 9.71 -11.86 -1.46
CA GLN A 81 11.17 -11.81 -1.56
C GLN A 81 11.78 -10.64 -0.76
N TRP A 82 10.96 -9.69 -0.32
CA TRP A 82 11.41 -8.45 0.31
C TRP A 82 12.27 -8.59 1.56
N PRO A 83 12.04 -9.55 2.48
CA PRO A 83 12.93 -9.74 3.62
C PRO A 83 14.40 -9.93 3.22
N THR A 84 14.63 -10.51 2.03
CA THR A 84 15.96 -10.81 1.50
C THR A 84 16.45 -9.85 0.43
N THR A 85 15.57 -8.97 -0.09
CA THR A 85 15.90 -8.02 -1.16
C THR A 85 15.72 -6.57 -0.68
N VAL A 86 14.47 -6.12 -0.65
CA VAL A 86 14.07 -4.74 -0.36
C VAL A 86 14.49 -4.26 1.03
N VAL A 87 14.30 -5.07 2.06
CA VAL A 87 14.62 -4.66 3.45
C VAL A 87 16.11 -4.42 3.66
N PRO A 88 17.02 -5.32 3.25
CA PRO A 88 18.45 -5.05 3.26
C PRO A 88 18.82 -3.73 2.55
N ASP A 89 18.27 -3.49 1.36
CA ASP A 89 18.57 -2.28 0.59
C ASP A 89 18.12 -1.00 1.31
N LEU A 90 16.93 -1.01 1.90
CA LEU A 90 16.43 0.09 2.72
C LEU A 90 17.33 0.36 3.92
N ARG A 91 17.75 -0.70 4.64
CA ARG A 91 18.65 -0.57 5.79
C ARG A 91 20.03 -0.05 5.39
N ASN A 92 20.59 -0.53 4.28
CA ASN A 92 21.87 -0.07 3.74
C ASN A 92 21.82 1.40 3.32
N ALA A 93 20.66 1.86 2.82
CA ALA A 93 20.40 3.27 2.52
C ALA A 93 20.13 4.14 3.78
N GLY A 94 20.19 3.56 4.98
CA GLY A 94 19.91 4.26 6.24
C GLY A 94 18.42 4.56 6.47
N ILE A 95 17.51 3.87 5.77
CA ILE A 95 16.07 4.05 5.87
C ILE A 95 15.51 3.08 6.90
N GLY A 96 14.89 3.62 7.96
CA GLY A 96 14.27 2.86 9.04
C GLY A 96 12.96 2.22 8.61
N ALA A 97 13.01 1.06 7.96
CA ALA A 97 11.85 0.24 7.67
C ALA A 97 11.40 -0.51 8.94
N LEU A 98 10.12 -0.39 9.30
CA LEU A 98 9.50 -1.18 10.36
C LEU A 98 8.91 -2.46 9.77
N GLU A 99 8.99 -3.55 10.53
CA GLU A 99 8.45 -4.85 10.14
C GLU A 99 7.64 -5.46 11.27
N CYS A 100 6.51 -6.07 10.94
CA CYS A 100 5.78 -6.91 11.88
C CYS A 100 5.01 -8.01 11.18
N THR A 101 4.69 -9.07 11.92
CA THR A 101 3.74 -10.10 11.46
C THR A 101 2.43 -9.94 12.22
N GLN A 102 1.34 -9.74 11.49
CA GLN A 102 -0.02 -9.61 11.97
C GLN A 102 -0.72 -10.98 12.01
N PRO A 103 -1.10 -11.50 13.18
CA PRO A 103 -1.89 -12.73 13.29
C PRO A 103 -3.39 -12.47 13.06
N ALA A 104 -4.14 -13.55 12.80
CA ALA A 104 -5.60 -13.49 12.74
C ALA A 104 -6.24 -12.96 14.04
N GLY A 105 -7.33 -12.21 13.90
CA GLY A 105 -8.05 -11.57 15.01
C GLY A 105 -7.48 -10.23 15.45
N THR A 106 -6.46 -9.71 14.75
CA THR A 106 -5.84 -8.42 15.09
C THR A 106 -6.06 -7.38 14.00
N VAL A 107 -5.93 -6.11 14.38
CA VAL A 107 -6.08 -4.96 13.50
C VAL A 107 -4.81 -4.12 13.56
N ILE A 108 -4.32 -3.69 12.40
CA ILE A 108 -3.27 -2.70 12.28
C ILE A 108 -3.88 -1.40 11.78
N LEU A 109 -3.48 -0.31 12.40
CA LEU A 109 -3.75 1.05 11.95
C LEU A 109 -2.51 1.59 11.24
N VAL A 110 -2.63 1.87 9.95
CA VAL A 110 -1.58 2.50 9.15
C VAL A 110 -1.87 4.00 9.08
N PRO A 111 -0.97 4.88 9.55
CA PRO A 111 -1.19 6.32 9.46
C PRO A 111 -1.19 6.79 8.00
N ALA A 112 -1.80 7.95 7.73
CA ALA A 112 -1.85 8.51 6.39
C ALA A 112 -0.45 8.68 5.78
N TRP A 113 -0.33 8.42 4.47
CA TRP A 113 0.88 8.63 3.67
C TRP A 113 2.08 7.74 4.03
N TRP A 114 1.95 6.82 4.99
CA TRP A 114 2.99 5.83 5.25
C TRP A 114 3.09 4.86 4.09
N TRP A 115 4.32 4.62 3.65
CA TRP A 115 4.62 3.55 2.72
C TRP A 115 4.39 2.23 3.43
N HIS A 116 3.63 1.34 2.81
CA HIS A 116 3.40 0.03 3.36
C HIS A 116 3.16 -0.99 2.27
N GLY A 117 3.49 -2.23 2.61
CA GLY A 117 3.37 -3.36 1.71
C GLY A 117 3.33 -4.63 2.52
N THR A 118 2.78 -5.68 1.91
CA THR A 118 2.42 -6.88 2.65
C THR A 118 2.70 -8.13 1.84
N TYR A 119 2.94 -9.24 2.53
CA TYR A 119 2.72 -10.57 1.96
C TYR A 119 2.07 -11.50 2.98
N ASN A 120 1.41 -12.53 2.47
CA ASN A 120 0.71 -13.53 3.25
C ASN A 120 1.67 -14.65 3.65
N GLU A 121 1.79 -14.90 4.96
CA GLU A 121 2.49 -16.08 5.50
C GLU A 121 1.48 -17.23 5.60
N GLY A 122 1.37 -18.01 4.53
CA GLY A 122 0.29 -18.97 4.31
C GLY A 122 -0.93 -18.35 3.60
N ASP A 123 -2.00 -19.13 3.46
CA ASP A 123 -3.26 -18.62 2.92
C ASP A 123 -3.90 -17.64 3.92
N CYS A 124 -4.29 -16.46 3.43
CA CYS A 124 -4.72 -15.37 4.28
C CYS A 124 -6.00 -14.71 3.76
N LEU A 125 -6.93 -14.43 4.67
CA LEU A 125 -8.13 -13.64 4.44
C LEU A 125 -8.09 -12.40 5.35
N SER A 126 -8.27 -11.23 4.76
CA SER A 126 -8.27 -9.95 5.47
C SER A 126 -9.35 -9.02 4.93
N VAL A 127 -9.72 -8.05 5.75
CA VAL A 127 -10.63 -6.97 5.41
C VAL A 127 -9.97 -5.66 5.82
N ASN A 128 -10.02 -4.66 4.94
CA ASN A 128 -9.35 -3.40 5.14
C ASN A 128 -10.30 -2.25 4.84
N SER A 129 -10.06 -1.09 5.43
CA SER A 129 -10.78 0.13 5.11
C SER A 129 -9.84 1.33 5.11
N GLN A 130 -9.95 2.16 4.08
CA GLN A 130 -9.39 3.51 4.12
C GLN A 130 -10.24 4.36 5.04
N LEU A 131 -9.59 5.14 5.88
CA LEU A 131 -10.21 5.91 6.95
C LEU A 131 -10.29 7.38 6.55
N ASN A 132 -11.47 7.95 6.74
CA ASN A 132 -11.69 9.39 6.69
C ASN A 132 -11.38 9.94 8.08
N THR A 133 -10.49 10.92 8.16
CA THR A 133 -10.12 11.60 9.41
C THR A 133 -10.34 13.10 9.24
N GLU A 134 -10.67 13.82 10.32
CA GLU A 134 -10.79 15.29 10.28
C GLU A 134 -9.46 15.97 9.87
N GLU A 135 -8.32 15.33 10.15
CA GLU A 135 -6.98 15.75 9.72
C GLU A 135 -6.56 15.22 8.35
N SER A 136 -7.42 14.49 7.63
CA SER A 136 -7.13 14.12 6.25
C SER A 136 -6.94 15.44 5.51
N PRO A 137 -5.73 15.80 5.03
CA PRO A 137 -5.60 16.97 4.19
C PRO A 137 -6.61 16.78 3.06
N SER A 138 -7.31 17.86 2.67
CA SER A 138 -8.05 17.82 1.43
C SER A 138 -7.13 17.24 0.36
N VAL A 139 -7.69 16.53 -0.62
CA VAL A 139 -6.90 15.93 -1.72
C VAL A 139 -5.95 16.97 -2.36
N ASP A 140 -6.22 18.25 -2.13
CA ASP A 140 -5.50 19.44 -2.59
C ASP A 140 -4.32 19.94 -1.70
N GLU A 141 -4.19 19.61 -0.41
CA GLU A 141 -3.37 20.42 0.54
C GLU A 141 -2.05 19.80 1.11
N ALA A 142 -1.54 18.64 0.65
CA ALA A 142 -0.16 18.22 1.02
C ALA A 142 0.53 17.22 0.05
N PRO A 143 1.87 17.20 -0.05
CA PRO A 143 2.63 17.72 -1.19
C PRO A 143 2.15 17.10 -2.52
N TYR A 144 1.12 17.69 -3.10
CA TYR A 144 0.51 17.21 -4.34
C TYR A 144 1.29 17.69 -5.58
N GLN A 145 1.94 18.85 -5.50
CA GLN A 145 2.73 19.45 -6.59
C GLN A 145 3.97 18.61 -6.96
N GLY A 146 4.71 18.11 -5.97
CA GLY A 146 5.86 17.21 -6.21
C GLY A 146 5.45 15.85 -6.77
N ARG A 147 4.27 15.35 -6.37
CA ARG A 147 3.73 14.06 -6.79
C ARG A 147 3.11 14.08 -8.18
N GLN A 148 2.42 15.15 -8.58
CA GLN A 148 1.96 15.29 -9.97
C GLN A 148 3.13 15.41 -10.94
N ALA A 149 4.17 16.19 -10.59
CA ALA A 149 5.37 16.29 -11.42
C ALA A 149 6.07 14.93 -11.55
N LEU A 150 6.20 14.17 -10.45
CA LEU A 150 6.80 12.82 -10.49
C LEU A 150 5.91 11.83 -11.23
N GLN A 151 4.59 11.86 -11.03
CA GLN A 151 3.63 10.97 -11.70
C GLN A 151 3.52 11.28 -13.20
N GLN A 152 3.60 12.56 -13.59
CA GLN A 152 3.68 12.99 -14.98
C GLN A 152 5.01 12.57 -15.60
N GLN A 153 6.15 12.79 -14.93
CA GLN A 153 7.45 12.29 -15.39
C GLN A 153 7.48 10.77 -15.55
N VAL A 154 6.75 10.05 -14.69
CA VAL A 154 6.58 8.59 -14.78
C VAL A 154 5.69 8.19 -15.94
N GLN A 155 4.57 8.88 -16.16
CA GLN A 155 3.75 8.65 -17.33
C GLN A 155 4.49 8.98 -18.62
N ASP A 156 5.27 10.05 -18.66
CA ASP A 156 6.09 10.42 -19.81
C ASP A 156 7.23 9.41 -20.03
N ALA A 157 7.81 8.85 -18.96
CA ALA A 157 8.83 7.81 -19.09
C ALA A 157 8.27 6.45 -19.55
N LEU A 158 7.06 6.10 -19.10
CA LEU A 158 6.41 4.81 -19.44
C LEU A 158 5.63 4.86 -20.75
N TYR A 159 5.06 6.01 -21.10
CA TYR A 159 4.15 6.19 -22.24
C TYR A 159 4.60 7.27 -23.25
N GLY A 160 5.63 8.07 -22.94
CA GLY A 160 6.12 9.14 -23.82
C GLY A 160 6.88 8.69 -25.07
N HIS A 161 6.90 7.37 -25.34
CA HIS A 161 7.28 6.83 -26.65
C HIS A 161 6.11 6.22 -27.42
N ALA A 162 4.86 6.37 -26.96
CA ALA A 162 3.71 6.06 -27.80
C ALA A 162 3.61 7.16 -28.87
N PRO A 163 3.87 6.86 -30.16
CA PRO A 163 3.69 7.85 -31.22
C PRO A 163 2.23 8.32 -31.21
N ALA A 164 2.04 9.63 -31.39
CA ALA A 164 0.72 10.25 -31.34
C ALA A 164 -0.26 9.54 -32.29
N GLY A 165 -1.30 8.91 -31.74
CA GLY A 165 -2.40 8.31 -32.52
C GLY A 165 -2.84 6.88 -32.16
N MET A 166 -2.19 6.18 -31.23
CA MET A 166 -2.56 4.79 -30.90
C MET A 166 -3.56 4.73 -29.73
N GLN A 167 -4.78 4.22 -29.97
CA GLN A 167 -5.79 4.01 -28.92
C GLN A 167 -5.47 2.77 -28.05
N LEU A 168 -5.76 2.88 -26.75
CA LEU A 168 -5.54 1.90 -25.67
C LEU A 168 -6.06 0.47 -25.94
N THR A 169 -6.90 0.27 -26.94
CA THR A 169 -7.46 -1.03 -27.32
C THR A 169 -6.49 -1.97 -28.04
N GLU A 170 -5.31 -1.51 -28.46
CA GLU A 170 -4.37 -2.33 -29.24
C GLU A 170 -3.22 -2.98 -28.44
N LEU A 171 -2.96 -2.53 -27.21
CA LEU A 171 -1.91 -3.10 -26.34
C LEU A 171 -2.23 -4.51 -25.81
N GLY A 172 -3.50 -4.93 -25.83
CA GLY A 172 -3.96 -6.21 -25.28
C GLY A 172 -3.93 -7.41 -26.24
N ARG A 173 -3.41 -7.27 -27.48
CA ARG A 173 -3.49 -8.34 -28.51
C ARG A 173 -2.16 -8.97 -28.91
N ARG A 174 -1.07 -8.68 -28.21
CA ARG A 174 0.20 -9.42 -28.35
C ARG A 174 0.79 -9.73 -26.99
N ALA A 175 0.22 -10.73 -26.34
CA ALA A 175 0.90 -11.62 -25.41
C ALA A 175 0.80 -13.04 -25.99
#